data_AF-A0A497FFR4-F1
#
_entry.id   AF-A0A497FFR4-F1
#
_cell.length_a   1.000
_cell.length_b   1.000
_cell.length_c   1.000
_cell.angle_alpha   90.00
_cell.angle_beta   90.00
_cell.angle_gamma   90.00
#
_symmetry.space_group_name_H-M   'P 1'
#
loop_
_entity.id
_entity.type
_entity.pdbx_description
1 polymer ?
#
loop_
_entity_poly.entity_id
_entity_poly.type
_entity_poly.pdbx_seq_one_letter_code
_entity_poly.pdbx_strand_id
1 'polypeptide(L)'
;MLFTKDNYERSDLIYCPLKAYNRMTNVPIRKLPNKAIATFLVGQTLHVLIQNAFPKIEVKEELMPNLIARVDIMWDKPTEIKTTTMSMYTKEHIPMNYIEQLAAVLAFRGENSGYLITLDILNKTLLVWDVAFKQKQLNEFKRILEDRYQRLQKAVQEKSFSGLTPKVLECGTCLYGIENCPLFRRLRNVKP
;
A
#
# COMPACT_ATOMS: atom_id res chain seq x y z
N MET A 1 -5.42 7.97 -5.47
CA MET A 1 -5.37 7.30 -6.79
C MET A 1 -6.38 6.17 -6.85
N LEU A 2 -7.26 6.16 -7.86
CA LEU A 2 -8.27 5.10 -8.05
C LEU A 2 -7.65 3.93 -8.81
N PHE A 3 -7.56 2.77 -8.17
CA PHE A 3 -6.96 1.56 -8.74
C PHE A 3 -7.75 1.07 -9.96
N THR A 4 -7.07 0.85 -11.08
CA THR A 4 -7.67 0.26 -12.29
C THR A 4 -7.82 -1.25 -12.13
N LYS A 5 -8.87 -1.84 -12.72
CA LYS A 5 -9.18 -3.28 -12.61
C LYS A 5 -8.24 -4.18 -13.40
N ASP A 6 -7.54 -3.59 -14.36
CA ASP A 6 -6.82 -4.34 -15.39
C ASP A 6 -5.47 -4.87 -14.90
N ASN A 7 -4.99 -4.34 -13.77
CA ASN A 7 -3.70 -4.71 -13.20
C ASN A 7 -3.79 -4.91 -11.69
N TYR A 8 -2.93 -5.78 -11.17
CA TYR A 8 -2.60 -5.82 -9.76
C TYR A 8 -1.68 -4.64 -9.44
N GLU A 9 -1.83 -4.08 -8.25
CA GLU A 9 -1.06 -2.92 -7.79
C GLU A 9 -0.19 -3.37 -6.61
N ARG A 10 1.02 -2.81 -6.42
CA ARG A 10 1.92 -3.27 -5.34
C ARG A 10 1.23 -3.27 -3.97
N SER A 11 0.32 -2.32 -3.76
CA SER A 11 -0.48 -2.20 -2.54
C SER A 11 -1.35 -3.44 -2.28
N ASP A 12 -1.79 -4.15 -3.31
CA ASP A 12 -2.56 -5.40 -3.15
C ASP A 12 -1.76 -6.51 -2.48
N LEU A 13 -0.43 -6.47 -2.61
CA LEU A 13 0.49 -7.45 -2.03
C LEU A 13 0.99 -7.04 -0.65
N ILE A 14 0.77 -5.79 -0.27
CA ILE A 14 1.21 -5.20 0.99
C ILE A 14 0.06 -5.15 1.99
N TYR A 15 -1.11 -4.69 1.58
CA TYR A 15 -2.29 -4.63 2.44
C TYR A 15 -3.00 -6.00 2.51
N CYS A 16 -4.14 -6.05 3.20
CA CYS A 16 -4.94 -7.26 3.37
C CYS A 16 -5.26 -7.92 2.00
N PRO A 17 -4.88 -9.18 1.76
CA PRO A 17 -5.09 -9.83 0.46
C PRO A 17 -6.57 -10.02 0.12
N LEU A 18 -7.46 -10.07 1.12
CA LEU A 18 -8.91 -10.11 0.87
C LEU A 18 -9.44 -8.78 0.33
N LYS A 19 -8.82 -7.64 0.70
CA LYS A 19 -9.13 -6.33 0.13
C LYS A 19 -8.75 -6.31 -1.36
N ALA A 20 -7.59 -6.85 -1.69
CA ALA A 20 -7.15 -7.00 -3.06
C ALA A 20 -8.07 -7.93 -3.86
N TYR A 21 -8.44 -9.09 -3.31
CA TYR A 21 -9.39 -10.00 -3.92
C TYR A 21 -10.73 -9.32 -4.24
N ASN A 22 -11.30 -8.59 -3.27
CA ASN A 22 -12.54 -7.83 -3.46
C ASN A 22 -12.42 -6.77 -4.56
N ARG A 23 -11.27 -6.08 -4.64
CA ARG A 23 -10.97 -5.12 -5.71
C ARG A 23 -10.97 -5.79 -7.09
N MET A 24 -10.27 -6.90 -7.22
CA MET A 24 -10.12 -7.64 -8.48
C MET A 24 -11.42 -8.33 -8.92
N THR A 25 -12.29 -8.67 -7.97
CA THR A 25 -13.58 -9.34 -8.24
C THR A 25 -14.78 -8.39 -8.30
N ASN A 26 -14.55 -7.07 -8.34
CA ASN A 26 -15.59 -6.05 -8.48
C ASN A 26 -16.60 -5.98 -7.33
N VAL A 27 -16.20 -6.38 -6.13
CA VAL A 27 -17.01 -6.13 -4.93
C VAL A 27 -17.12 -4.61 -4.77
N PRO A 28 -18.32 -4.04 -4.56
CA PRO A 28 -18.48 -2.61 -4.39
C PRO A 28 -17.85 -2.14 -3.07
N ILE A 29 -17.21 -0.97 -3.10
CA ILE A 29 -16.81 -0.30 -1.86
C ILE A 29 -18.07 0.13 -1.09
N ARG A 30 -18.02 0.07 0.24
CA ARG A 30 -19.12 0.57 1.06
C ARG A 30 -19.21 2.08 0.96
N LYS A 31 -20.40 2.63 1.23
CA LYS A 31 -20.55 4.08 1.38
C LYS A 31 -19.71 4.55 2.57
N LEU A 32 -18.71 5.39 2.30
CA LEU A 32 -17.85 5.95 3.33
C LEU A 32 -18.54 7.13 4.03
N PRO A 33 -18.33 7.33 5.34
CA PRO A 33 -18.76 8.54 6.01
C PRO A 33 -18.12 9.78 5.38
N ASN A 34 -18.84 10.91 5.33
CA ASN A 34 -18.33 12.17 4.78
C ASN A 34 -16.98 12.59 5.39
N LYS A 35 -16.80 12.36 6.71
CA LYS A 35 -15.54 12.62 7.40
C LYS A 35 -14.38 11.81 6.81
N ALA A 36 -14.59 10.53 6.51
CA ALA A 36 -13.57 9.69 5.90
C ALA A 36 -13.23 10.16 4.48
N ILE A 37 -14.23 10.54 3.69
CA ILE A 37 -14.04 11.10 2.34
C ILE A 37 -13.20 12.38 2.43
N ALA A 38 -13.55 13.29 3.34
CA ALA A 38 -12.80 14.53 3.56
C ALA A 38 -11.34 14.25 3.97
N THR A 39 -11.09 13.28 4.86
CA THR A 39 -9.73 12.86 5.22
C THR A 39 -8.93 12.39 3.99
N PHE A 40 -9.54 11.57 3.11
CA PHE A 40 -8.87 11.13 1.89
C PHE A 40 -8.57 12.30 0.94
N LEU A 41 -9.50 13.23 0.78
CA LEU A 41 -9.32 14.41 -0.08
C LEU A 41 -8.18 15.31 0.44
N VAL A 42 -8.14 15.58 1.74
CA VAL A 42 -7.07 16.38 2.35
C VAL A 42 -5.71 15.70 2.16
N GLY A 43 -5.61 14.41 2.50
CA GLY A 43 -4.36 13.65 2.32
C GLY A 43 -3.89 13.64 0.87
N GLN A 44 -4.78 13.32 -0.08
CA GLN A 44 -4.44 13.29 -1.50
C GLN A 44 -4.05 14.66 -2.04
N THR A 45 -4.70 15.74 -1.61
CA THR A 45 -4.37 17.10 -2.04
C THR A 45 -2.96 17.49 -1.59
N LEU A 46 -2.63 17.25 -0.31
CA LEU A 46 -1.30 17.52 0.22
C LEU A 46 -0.23 16.64 -0.45
N HIS A 47 -0.54 15.38 -0.73
CA HIS A 47 0.34 14.46 -1.46
C HIS A 47 0.69 15.02 -2.84
N VAL A 48 -0.31 15.46 -3.61
CA VAL A 48 -0.11 16.06 -4.95
C VAL A 48 0.70 17.35 -4.88
N LEU A 49 0.47 18.20 -3.86
CA LEU A 49 1.25 19.42 -3.67
C LEU A 49 2.73 19.12 -3.43
N ILE A 50 3.04 18.09 -2.63
CA ILE A 50 4.42 17.64 -2.43
C ILE A 50 5.00 17.12 -3.74
N GLN A 51 4.28 16.26 -4.46
CA GLN A 51 4.73 15.72 -5.76
C GLN A 51 5.09 16.84 -6.74
N ASN A 52 4.24 17.85 -6.89
CA ASN A 52 4.44 18.94 -7.85
C ASN A 52 5.68 19.81 -7.58
N ALA A 53 6.34 19.64 -6.43
CA ALA A 53 7.64 20.26 -6.17
C ALA A 53 8.82 19.51 -6.85
N PHE A 54 8.57 18.36 -7.49
CA PHE A 54 9.59 17.51 -8.09
C PHE A 54 9.37 17.33 -9.61
N PRO A 55 10.45 17.12 -10.38
CA PRO A 55 10.38 17.11 -11.84
C PRO A 55 9.78 15.82 -12.44
N LYS A 56 9.83 14.70 -11.72
CA LYS A 56 9.39 13.39 -12.22
C LYS A 56 8.56 12.68 -11.16
N ILE A 57 7.26 12.58 -11.42
CA ILE A 57 6.23 12.15 -10.48
C ILE A 57 5.37 11.03 -11.05
N GLU A 58 4.69 10.29 -10.18
CA GLU A 58 3.74 9.21 -10.52
C GLU A 58 4.28 8.21 -11.56
N VAL A 59 5.55 7.81 -11.42
CA VAL A 59 6.20 6.92 -12.37
C VAL A 59 5.59 5.53 -12.24
N LYS A 60 4.90 5.08 -13.29
CA LYS A 60 4.38 3.73 -13.41
C LYS A 60 5.51 2.77 -13.76
N GLU A 61 5.71 1.76 -12.92
CA GLU A 61 6.67 0.68 -13.14
C GLU A 61 5.93 -0.66 -13.17
N GLU A 62 6.27 -1.52 -14.11
CA GLU A 62 5.82 -2.91 -14.12
C GLU A 62 6.85 -3.75 -13.37
N LEU A 63 6.45 -4.28 -12.21
CA LEU A 63 7.32 -5.10 -11.37
C LEU A 63 7.38 -6.56 -11.87
N MET A 64 6.24 -7.06 -12.33
CA MET A 64 6.02 -8.37 -12.93
C MET A 64 4.88 -8.24 -13.96
N PRO A 65 4.66 -9.19 -14.88
CA PRO A 65 3.55 -9.13 -15.82
C PRO A 65 2.22 -8.87 -15.12
N ASN A 66 1.54 -7.76 -15.42
CA ASN A 66 0.29 -7.30 -14.79
C ASN A 66 0.38 -6.91 -13.30
N LEU A 67 1.59 -6.68 -12.76
CA LEU A 67 1.81 -6.13 -11.41
C LEU A 67 2.49 -4.76 -11.52
N ILE A 68 1.76 -3.72 -11.15
CA ILE A 68 2.17 -2.33 -11.29
C ILE A 68 2.56 -1.75 -9.93
N ALA A 69 3.62 -0.95 -9.93
CA ALA A 69 3.93 0.00 -8.87
C ALA A 69 3.85 1.42 -9.43
N ARG A 70 3.46 2.36 -8.58
CA ARG A 70 3.49 3.78 -8.92
C ARG A 70 4.37 4.48 -7.91
N VAL A 71 5.56 4.86 -8.34
CA VAL A 71 6.52 5.57 -7.50
C VAL A 71 6.09 7.03 -7.45
N ASP A 72 5.89 7.57 -6.26
CA ASP A 72 5.33 8.92 -6.11
C ASP A 72 6.23 9.98 -6.75
N ILE A 73 7.53 9.87 -6.50
CA ILE A 73 8.58 10.73 -7.06
C ILE A 73 9.77 9.85 -7.47
N MET A 74 10.36 10.14 -8.62
CA MET A 74 11.64 9.58 -9.04
C MET A 74 12.66 10.71 -9.21
N TRP A 75 13.50 10.92 -8.19
CA TRP A 75 14.54 11.94 -8.23
C TRP A 75 15.92 11.32 -8.44
N ASP A 76 16.78 11.30 -7.42
CA ASP A 76 18.00 10.50 -7.35
C ASP A 76 17.73 9.07 -6.85
N LYS A 77 16.72 8.89 -6.01
CA LYS A 77 16.21 7.60 -5.53
C LYS A 77 14.68 7.50 -5.67
N PRO A 78 14.11 6.29 -5.77
CA PRO A 78 12.68 6.07 -5.64
C PRO A 78 12.18 6.64 -4.32
N THR A 79 11.12 7.43 -4.40
CA THR A 79 10.60 8.18 -3.26
C THR A 79 9.11 7.93 -3.11
N GLU A 80 8.70 7.57 -1.90
CA GLU A 80 7.31 7.40 -1.49
C GLU A 80 6.89 8.55 -0.58
N ILE A 81 5.66 9.04 -0.71
CA ILE A 81 5.09 10.08 0.14
C ILE A 81 3.99 9.50 1.01
N LYS A 82 3.92 9.97 2.26
CA LYS A 82 2.88 9.63 3.22
C LYS A 82 2.41 10.88 3.94
N THR A 83 1.15 11.26 3.68
CA THR A 83 0.44 12.26 4.46
C THR A 83 -0.35 11.55 5.56
N THR A 84 -0.14 11.93 6.82
CA THR A 84 -0.73 11.26 7.97
C THR A 84 -1.04 12.24 9.10
N THR A 85 -1.76 11.79 10.11
CA THR A 85 -1.98 12.51 11.37
C THR A 85 -1.09 11.99 12.51
N MET A 86 -0.22 11.02 12.21
CA MET A 86 0.71 10.44 13.18
C MET A 86 2.06 11.15 13.12
N SER A 87 2.56 11.54 14.28
CA SER A 87 3.94 12.00 14.40
C SER A 87 4.89 10.83 14.33
N MET A 88 5.87 10.91 13.44
CA MET A 88 6.92 9.91 13.30
C MET A 88 8.24 10.65 13.49
N TYR A 89 8.70 10.83 14.73
CA TYR A 89 9.97 11.53 14.98
C TYR A 89 11.17 10.58 14.98
N THR A 90 10.92 9.28 14.99
CA THR A 90 11.95 8.24 14.92
C THR A 90 11.52 7.13 13.95
N LYS A 91 12.49 6.33 13.48
CA LYS A 91 12.27 5.27 12.49
C LYS A 91 11.30 4.20 12.98
N GLU A 92 11.30 3.92 14.28
CA GLU A 92 10.48 2.89 14.92
C GLU A 92 8.98 3.26 14.90
N HIS A 93 8.67 4.54 14.77
CA HIS A 93 7.30 5.03 14.67
C HIS A 93 6.71 4.93 13.25
N ILE A 94 7.54 4.65 12.24
CA ILE A 94 7.09 4.56 10.85
C ILE A 94 6.29 3.27 10.66
N PRO A 95 5.03 3.33 10.22
CA PRO A 95 4.25 2.13 9.93
C PRO A 95 4.94 1.20 8.94
N MET A 96 5.02 -0.09 9.28
CA MET A 96 5.73 -1.08 8.47
C MET A 96 5.22 -1.13 7.02
N ASN A 97 3.91 -0.96 6.81
CA ASN A 97 3.33 -0.93 5.47
C ASN A 97 3.85 0.23 4.60
N TYR A 98 4.30 1.35 5.19
CA TYR A 98 4.91 2.45 4.44
C TYR A 98 6.31 2.04 3.96
N ILE A 99 7.07 1.39 4.85
CA ILE A 99 8.40 0.83 4.55
C ILE A 99 8.27 -0.27 3.48
N GLU A 100 7.28 -1.16 3.60
CA GLU A 100 7.00 -2.23 2.64
C GLU A 100 6.65 -1.69 1.23
N GLN A 101 5.93 -0.56 1.12
CA GLN A 101 5.61 0.07 -0.17
C GLN A 101 6.86 0.53 -0.92
N LEU A 102 7.79 1.15 -0.20
CA LEU A 102 9.08 1.55 -0.76
C LEU A 102 9.96 0.32 -1.06
N ALA A 103 10.05 -0.63 -0.11
CA ALA A 103 10.84 -1.84 -0.24
C ALA A 103 10.43 -2.68 -1.47
N ALA A 104 9.14 -2.70 -1.82
CA ALA A 104 8.66 -3.40 -3.00
C ALA A 104 9.31 -2.85 -4.27
N VAL A 105 9.33 -1.53 -4.45
CA VAL A 105 9.96 -0.88 -5.61
C VAL A 105 11.47 -1.18 -5.64
N LEU A 106 12.13 -0.96 -4.51
CA LEU A 106 13.58 -1.18 -4.36
C LEU A 106 13.99 -2.62 -4.68
N ALA A 107 13.24 -3.60 -4.19
CA ALA A 107 13.52 -5.02 -4.38
C ALA A 107 13.45 -5.45 -5.85
N PHE A 108 12.54 -4.89 -6.63
CA PHE A 108 12.41 -5.19 -8.06
C PHE A 108 13.39 -4.39 -8.93
N ARG A 109 13.80 -3.20 -8.50
CA ARG A 109 14.82 -2.37 -9.17
C ARG A 109 16.26 -2.81 -8.88
N GLY A 110 16.48 -3.59 -7.82
CA GLY A 110 17.83 -3.95 -7.36
C GLY A 110 18.57 -2.80 -6.68
N GLU A 111 17.82 -1.84 -6.15
CA GLU A 111 18.36 -0.68 -5.42
C GLU A 111 18.23 -0.92 -3.91
N ASN A 112 19.21 -0.45 -3.12
CA ASN A 112 19.26 -0.75 -1.68
C ASN A 112 18.71 0.37 -0.78
N SER A 113 18.35 1.52 -1.35
CA SER A 113 17.81 2.63 -0.56
C SER A 113 16.86 3.50 -1.37
N GLY A 114 15.91 4.11 -0.68
CA GLY A 114 15.01 5.12 -1.23
C GLY A 114 14.57 6.10 -0.17
N TYR A 115 13.83 7.13 -0.57
CA TYR A 115 13.31 8.13 0.37
C TYR A 115 11.86 7.85 0.74
N LEU A 116 11.54 8.06 2.01
CA LEU A 116 10.16 8.16 2.49
C LEU A 116 9.96 9.60 2.97
N ILE A 117 9.07 10.34 2.31
CA ILE A 117 8.64 11.66 2.76
C ILE A 117 7.39 11.47 3.61
N THR A 118 7.42 11.97 4.84
CA THR A 118 6.27 11.93 5.75
C THR A 118 5.83 13.34 6.11
N LEU A 119 4.55 13.63 5.95
CA LEU A 119 3.91 14.86 6.42
C LEU A 119 2.93 14.51 7.54
N ASP A 120 3.25 14.93 8.76
CA ASP A 120 2.31 15.01 9.87
C ASP A 120 1.49 16.29 9.71
N ILE A 121 0.23 16.12 9.31
CA ILE A 121 -0.70 17.21 9.01
C ILE A 121 -1.08 17.98 10.28
N LEU A 122 -1.14 17.31 11.45
CA LEU A 122 -1.56 17.94 12.69
C LEU A 122 -0.47 18.86 13.24
N ASN A 123 0.77 18.36 13.27
CA ASN A 123 1.91 19.12 13.79
C ASN A 123 2.64 19.95 12.74
N LYS A 124 2.25 19.81 11.47
CA LYS A 124 2.87 20.51 10.31
C LYS A 124 4.35 20.14 10.17
N THR A 125 4.69 18.89 10.45
CA THR A 125 6.06 18.38 10.40
C THR A 125 6.27 17.59 9.12
N LEU A 126 7.17 18.06 8.26
CA LEU A 126 7.63 17.34 7.08
C LEU A 126 9.02 16.78 7.33
N LEU A 127 9.18 15.46 7.17
CA LEU A 127 10.44 14.76 7.35
C LEU A 127 10.75 13.91 6.12
N VAL A 128 12.04 13.76 5.83
CA VAL A 128 12.56 12.91 4.76
C VAL A 128 13.44 11.85 5.40
N TRP A 129 13.09 10.59 5.17
CA TRP A 129 13.80 9.43 5.71
C TRP A 129 14.60 8.77 4.60
N ASP A 130 15.92 8.62 4.77
CA ASP A 130 16.72 7.72 3.94
C ASP A 130 16.57 6.29 4.47
N VAL A 131 15.81 5.48 3.73
CA VAL A 131 15.49 4.11 4.13
C VAL A 131 16.39 3.16 3.35
N ALA A 132 17.37 2.59 4.04
CA ALA A 132 18.28 1.60 3.48
C ALA A 132 17.96 0.17 3.96
N PHE A 133 18.16 -0.79 3.05
CA PHE A 133 18.00 -2.22 3.26
C PHE A 133 19.28 -2.96 2.90
N LYS A 134 19.51 -4.11 3.54
CA LYS A 134 20.51 -5.07 3.05
C LYS A 134 19.93 -5.80 1.84
N GLN A 135 20.75 -6.06 0.83
CA GLN A 135 20.33 -6.80 -0.38
C GLN A 135 19.63 -8.13 -0.05
N LYS A 136 20.11 -8.86 0.97
CA LYS A 136 19.47 -10.11 1.43
C LYS A 136 18.02 -9.91 1.85
N GLN A 137 17.71 -8.82 2.55
CA GLN A 137 16.34 -8.50 3.00
C GLN A 137 15.44 -8.18 1.82
N LEU A 138 15.93 -7.42 0.84
CA LEU A 138 15.18 -7.12 -0.38
C LEU A 138 14.90 -8.37 -1.21
N ASN A 139 15.88 -9.27 -1.34
CA ASN A 139 15.70 -10.53 -2.06
C ASN A 139 14.66 -11.44 -1.39
N GLU A 140 14.67 -11.51 -0.06
CA GLU A 140 13.66 -12.24 0.71
C GLU A 140 12.28 -11.60 0.57
N PHE A 141 12.20 -10.27 0.69
CA PHE A 141 10.94 -9.54 0.54
C PHE A 141 10.36 -9.69 -0.87
N LYS A 142 11.20 -9.67 -1.92
CA LYS A 142 10.79 -9.95 -3.30
C LYS A 142 10.12 -11.31 -3.42
N ARG A 143 10.73 -12.36 -2.87
CA ARG A 143 10.16 -13.73 -2.87
C ARG A 143 8.80 -13.79 -2.16
N ILE A 144 8.65 -13.06 -1.06
CA ILE A 144 7.37 -12.96 -0.34
C ILE A 144 6.31 -12.28 -1.23
N LEU A 145 6.66 -11.19 -1.92
CA LEU A 145 5.73 -10.52 -2.84
C LEU A 145 5.35 -11.41 -4.02
N GLU A 146 6.29 -12.15 -4.59
CA GLU A 146 6.04 -13.11 -5.67
C GLU A 146 5.08 -14.23 -5.23
N ASP A 147 5.27 -14.83 -4.05
CA ASP A 147 4.33 -15.82 -3.48
C ASP A 147 2.94 -15.22 -3.22
N ARG A 148 2.87 -14.02 -2.63
CA ARG A 148 1.59 -13.32 -2.40
C ARG A 148 0.87 -13.04 -3.72
N TYR A 149 1.62 -12.63 -4.75
CA TYR A 149 1.09 -12.37 -6.08
C TYR A 149 0.47 -13.63 -6.70
N GLN A 150 1.20 -14.74 -6.69
CA GLN A 150 0.72 -16.02 -7.21
C GLN A 150 -0.54 -16.50 -6.48
N ARG A 151 -0.57 -16.41 -5.15
CA ARG A 151 -1.75 -16.78 -4.35
C ARG A 151 -2.96 -15.91 -4.67
N LEU A 152 -2.75 -14.60 -4.82
CA LEU A 152 -3.83 -13.68 -5.17
C LEU A 152 -4.34 -13.92 -6.59
N GLN A 153 -3.46 -14.17 -7.56
CA GLN A 153 -3.84 -14.53 -8.93
C GLN A 153 -4.69 -15.79 -8.95
N LYS A 154 -4.20 -16.86 -8.30
CA LYS A 154 -4.92 -18.12 -8.17
C LYS A 154 -6.29 -17.91 -7.54
N ALA A 155 -6.35 -17.16 -6.43
CA ALA A 155 -7.60 -16.85 -5.75
C ALA A 155 -8.63 -16.17 -6.66
N VAL A 156 -8.21 -15.16 -7.42
CA VAL A 156 -9.07 -14.43 -8.37
C VAL A 156 -9.53 -15.34 -9.51
N GLN A 157 -8.63 -16.14 -10.09
CA GLN A 157 -8.94 -17.07 -11.18
C GLN A 157 -9.93 -18.15 -10.75
N GLU A 158 -9.72 -18.74 -9.58
CA GLU A 158 -10.56 -19.80 -9.02
C GLU A 158 -11.83 -19.26 -8.34
N LYS A 159 -11.96 -17.93 -8.22
CA LYS A 159 -13.01 -17.27 -7.42
C LYS A 159 -13.09 -17.84 -5.99
N SER A 160 -11.93 -18.13 -5.41
CA SER A 160 -11.75 -18.80 -4.12
C SER A 160 -10.76 -18.04 -3.25
N PHE A 161 -11.12 -17.80 -1.99
CA PHE A 161 -10.29 -17.06 -1.03
C PHE A 161 -9.60 -17.96 0.00
N SER A 162 -9.64 -19.29 -0.19
CA SER A 162 -9.12 -20.26 0.79
C SER A 162 -7.62 -20.14 1.07
N GLY A 163 -6.84 -19.67 0.09
CA GLY A 163 -5.39 -19.45 0.21
C GLY A 163 -4.98 -18.08 0.74
N LEU A 164 -5.93 -17.21 1.10
CA LEU A 164 -5.66 -15.84 1.52
C LEU A 164 -5.85 -15.66 3.03
N THR A 165 -4.83 -15.13 3.70
CA THR A 165 -4.85 -14.86 5.15
C THR A 165 -5.20 -13.38 5.41
N PRO A 166 -6.22 -13.08 6.22
CA PRO A 166 -6.61 -11.71 6.50
C PRO A 166 -5.59 -10.99 7.38
N LYS A 167 -5.34 -9.70 7.12
CA LYS A 167 -4.66 -8.80 8.05
C LYS A 167 -5.70 -8.16 8.97
N VAL A 168 -5.94 -8.77 10.13
CA VAL A 168 -7.04 -8.41 11.05
C VAL A 168 -6.99 -6.95 11.50
N LEU A 169 -5.79 -6.41 11.73
CA LEU A 169 -5.58 -5.02 12.15
C LEU A 169 -6.10 -4.00 11.12
N GLU A 170 -6.27 -4.39 9.84
CA GLU A 170 -6.79 -3.52 8.79
C GLU A 170 -8.32 -3.56 8.65
N CYS A 171 -9.01 -4.47 9.37
CA CYS A 171 -10.46 -4.65 9.22
C CYS A 171 -11.26 -3.39 9.54
N GLY A 172 -10.86 -2.63 10.57
CA GLY A 172 -11.57 -1.42 11.02
C GLY A 172 -11.57 -0.28 9.99
N THR A 173 -10.58 -0.24 9.10
CA THR A 173 -10.41 0.79 8.08
C THR A 173 -10.64 0.27 6.65
N CYS A 174 -11.14 -0.96 6.51
CA CYS A 174 -11.38 -1.57 5.21
C CYS A 174 -12.49 -0.83 4.43
N LEU A 175 -12.18 -0.46 3.18
CA LEU A 175 -13.11 0.24 2.27
C LEU A 175 -14.28 -0.63 1.79
N TYR A 176 -14.13 -1.95 1.86
CA TYR A 176 -15.21 -2.89 1.56
C TYR A 176 -16.10 -3.16 2.76
N GLY A 177 -15.68 -2.76 3.96
CA GLY A 177 -16.36 -3.13 5.20
C GLY A 177 -16.14 -4.60 5.57
N ILE A 178 -16.39 -4.91 6.84
CA ILE A 178 -16.24 -6.28 7.35
C ILE A 178 -17.33 -7.19 6.79
N GLU A 179 -18.50 -6.62 6.47
CA GLU A 179 -19.66 -7.27 5.88
C GLU A 179 -19.38 -7.90 4.51
N ASN A 180 -18.51 -7.28 3.71
CA ASN A 180 -18.09 -7.79 2.41
C ASN A 180 -16.77 -8.56 2.47
N CYS A 181 -16.25 -8.84 3.67
CA CYS A 181 -15.06 -9.68 3.82
C CYS A 181 -15.44 -11.14 3.55
N PRO A 182 -14.76 -11.84 2.62
CA PRO A 182 -15.07 -13.25 2.35
C PRO A 182 -14.92 -14.16 3.58
N LEU A 183 -14.10 -13.75 4.56
CA LEU A 183 -13.90 -14.45 5.83
C LEU A 183 -14.68 -13.85 7.01
N PHE A 184 -15.67 -12.98 6.76
CA PHE A 184 -16.41 -12.25 7.81
C PHE A 184 -16.89 -13.15 8.94
N ARG A 185 -17.50 -14.31 8.62
CA ARG A 185 -18.03 -15.25 9.63
C ARG A 185 -16.96 -15.74 10.61
N ARG A 186 -15.71 -15.88 10.15
CA ARG A 186 -14.57 -16.28 11.00
C ARG A 186 -13.97 -15.11 11.78
N LEU A 187 -14.18 -13.87 11.30
CA LEU A 187 -13.61 -12.65 11.88
C LEU A 187 -14.54 -11.92 12.85
N ARG A 188 -15.85 -12.23 12.87
CA ARG A 188 -16.84 -11.57 13.76
C ARG A 188 -16.49 -11.58 15.25
N ASN A 189 -15.71 -12.55 15.70
CA ASN A 189 -15.32 -12.70 17.11
C ASN A 189 -13.89 -12.21 17.40
N VAL A 190 -13.17 -11.73 16.40
CA VAL A 190 -11.79 -11.24 16.57
C VAL A 190 -11.88 -9.73 16.78
N LYS A 191 -11.65 -9.27 18.02
CA LYS A 191 -11.49 -7.84 18.29
C LYS A 191 -10.20 -7.35 17.60
N PRO A 192 -10.23 -6.21 16.89
CA PRO A 192 -9.02 -5.57 16.38
C PRO A 192 -8.10 -5.11 17.51
#